data_AF-A0A954S9A3-F1
#
_entry.id   AF-A0A954S9A3-F1
#
_cell.length_a   1.000
_cell.length_b   1.000
_cell.length_c   1.000
_cell.angle_alpha   90.00
_cell.angle_beta   90.00
_cell.angle_gamma   90.00
#
_symmetry.space_group_name_H-M   'P 1'
#
loop_
_entity.id
_entity.type
_entity.pdbx_description
1 polymer ?
#
loop_
_entity_poly.entity_id
_entity_poly.type
_entity_poly.pdbx_seq_one_letter_code
_entity_poly.pdbx_strand_id
1 'polypeptide(L)'
;MSLKRYRDPSERPLLSVCTILILSGFLLGFATSDKFGSEMRIYMYSAGFLGILAFLALDHVRERRRRQAEAIEQMLVEERLARHVDSCTGWSDLRRETDELDALATIEESSLIEAAVSVAG
;
A
#
# COMPACT_ATOMS: atom_id res chain seq x y z
N MET A 1 4.88 -10.46 13.40
CA MET A 1 6.26 -10.50 12.87
C MET A 1 6.39 -9.37 11.84
N SER A 2 7.02 -8.25 12.21
CA SER A 2 7.05 -7.03 11.39
C SER A 2 8.29 -7.05 10.50
N LEU A 3 8.11 -7.21 9.18
CA LEU A 3 9.21 -7.15 8.22
C LEU A 3 9.66 -5.69 8.09
N LYS A 4 10.71 -5.35 8.85
CA LYS A 4 11.42 -4.07 8.77
C LYS A 4 12.03 -3.98 7.37
N ARG A 5 11.36 -3.30 6.42
CA ARG A 5 11.88 -3.09 5.06
C ARG A 5 13.27 -2.47 5.19
N TYR A 6 14.29 -3.21 4.78
CA TYR A 6 15.66 -2.77 4.74
C TYR A 6 15.76 -1.72 3.63
N ARG A 7 15.60 -0.44 3.98
CA ARG A 7 15.77 0.67 3.04
C ARG A 7 17.26 0.75 2.75
N ASP A 8 17.64 0.46 1.51
CA ASP A 8 19.02 0.47 1.07
C ASP A 8 19.63 1.86 1.38
N PRO A 9 20.70 1.94 2.19
CA PRO A 9 21.32 3.21 2.55
C PRO A 9 21.90 3.95 1.33
N SER A 10 22.11 3.26 0.20
CA SER A 10 22.57 3.85 -1.06
C SER A 10 21.50 4.70 -1.78
N GLU A 11 20.21 4.57 -1.41
CA GLU A 11 19.12 5.36 -2.02
C GLU A 11 18.90 6.73 -1.37
N ARG A 12 19.70 7.10 -0.36
CA ARG A 12 19.57 8.43 0.26
C ARG A 12 20.09 9.47 -0.74
N PRO A 13 19.24 10.38 -1.25
CA PRO A 13 19.70 11.36 -2.22
C PRO A 13 20.76 12.25 -1.57
N LEU A 14 21.93 12.37 -2.21
CA LEU A 14 23.06 13.22 -1.79
C LEU A 14 22.63 14.68 -1.59
N LEU A 15 21.58 15.12 -2.29
CA LEU A 15 20.96 16.42 -2.15
C LEU A 15 19.49 16.27 -1.78
N SER A 16 19.09 16.86 -0.66
CA SER A 16 17.67 16.98 -0.30
C SER A 16 16.98 17.91 -1.30
N VAL A 17 15.75 17.60 -1.68
CA VAL A 17 14.97 18.48 -2.57
C VAL A 17 14.81 19.89 -1.99
N CYS A 18 14.84 20.04 -0.66
CA CYS A 18 14.87 21.36 -0.01
C CYS A 18 16.15 22.15 -0.32
N THR A 19 17.31 21.50 -0.49
CA THR A 19 18.55 22.23 -0.81
C THR A 19 18.52 22.81 -2.21
N ILE A 20 17.90 22.11 -3.17
CA ILE A 20 17.68 22.63 -4.53
C ILE A 20 16.86 23.92 -4.48
N LEU A 21 15.77 23.93 -3.70
CA LEU A 21 14.91 25.11 -3.57
C LEU A 21 15.64 26.27 -2.90
N ILE A 22 16.39 26.01 -1.83
CA ILE A 22 17.18 27.03 -1.12
C ILE A 22 18.24 27.64 -2.04
N LEU A 23 18.99 26.81 -2.77
CA LEU A 23 20.01 27.28 -3.71
C LEU A 23 19.40 28.07 -4.88
N SER A 24 18.25 27.64 -5.40
CA SER A 24 17.55 28.32 -6.49
C SER A 24 17.03 29.69 -6.05
N GLY A 25 16.42 29.78 -4.86
CA GLY A 25 15.98 31.05 -4.27
C GLY A 25 17.14 31.97 -3.95
N PHE A 26 18.25 31.42 -3.44
CA PHE A 26 19.48 32.17 -3.21
C PHE A 26 20.04 32.76 -4.51
N LEU A 27 20.12 31.97 -5.59
CA LEU A 27 20.58 32.44 -6.90
C LEU A 27 19.69 33.55 -7.46
N LEU A 28 18.37 33.43 -7.33
CA LEU A 28 17.42 34.46 -7.75
C LEU A 28 17.58 35.76 -6.95
N GLY A 29 17.67 35.65 -5.62
CA GLY A 29 17.92 36.82 -4.78
C GLY A 29 19.28 37.46 -5.06
N PHE A 30 20.30 36.64 -5.33
CA PHE A 30 21.63 37.14 -5.66
C PHE A 30 21.67 37.82 -7.03
N ALA A 31 20.87 37.37 -8.00
CA ALA A 31 20.71 37.99 -9.31
C ALA A 31 20.11 39.41 -9.26
N THR A 32 19.36 39.75 -8.19
CA THR A 32 18.85 41.11 -7.97
C THR A 32 19.90 42.09 -7.46
N SER A 33 21.08 41.61 -7.07
CA SER A 33 22.18 42.48 -6.64
C SER A 33 22.83 43.16 -7.85
N ASP A 34 23.00 44.49 -7.79
CA ASP A 34 23.72 45.26 -8.82
C ASP A 34 25.24 45.01 -8.84
N LYS A 35 25.73 44.02 -8.09
CA LYS A 35 27.14 43.63 -8.07
C LYS A 35 27.59 42.89 -9.34
N PHE A 36 26.66 42.46 -10.19
CA PHE A 36 26.95 41.67 -11.39
C PHE A 36 26.56 42.39 -12.68
N GLY A 37 27.34 42.17 -13.74
CA GLY A 37 27.02 42.66 -15.09
C GLY A 37 25.68 42.11 -15.61
N SER A 38 25.06 42.85 -16.55
CA SER A 38 23.76 42.48 -17.16
C SER A 38 23.74 41.05 -17.70
N GLU A 39 24.80 40.63 -18.39
CA GLU A 39 24.93 39.29 -18.97
C GLU A 39 24.85 38.19 -17.90
N MET A 40 25.61 38.35 -16.81
CA MET A 40 25.66 37.39 -15.71
C MET A 40 24.31 37.23 -15.02
N ARG A 41 23.56 38.34 -14.85
CA ARG A 41 22.23 38.32 -14.22
C ARG A 41 21.24 37.45 -14.97
N ILE A 42 21.25 37.49 -16.32
CA ILE A 42 20.37 36.66 -17.15
C ILE A 42 20.63 35.16 -16.90
N TYR A 43 21.90 34.75 -16.85
CA TYR A 43 22.27 33.37 -16.55
C TYR A 43 21.86 32.94 -15.13
N MET A 44 21.96 33.84 -14.15
CA MET A 44 21.56 33.54 -12.77
C MET A 44 20.04 33.39 -12.63
N TYR A 45 19.26 34.23 -13.32
CA TYR A 45 17.81 34.07 -13.38
C TYR A 45 17.40 32.76 -14.05
N SER A 46 18.01 32.41 -15.19
CA SER A 46 17.68 31.17 -15.88
C SER A 46 18.06 29.93 -15.06
N ALA A 47 19.23 29.94 -14.40
CA ALA A 47 19.64 28.86 -13.50
C ALA A 47 18.70 28.72 -12.30
N GLY A 48 18.31 29.84 -11.68
CA GLY A 48 17.36 29.84 -10.56
C GLY A 48 15.97 29.30 -10.97
N PHE A 49 15.45 29.73 -12.12
CA PHE A 49 14.19 29.21 -12.66
C PHE A 49 14.27 27.71 -13.00
N LEU A 50 15.37 27.27 -13.61
CA LEU A 50 15.57 25.86 -13.94
C LEU A 50 15.65 25.00 -12.69
N GLY A 51 16.23 25.50 -11.60
CA GLY A 51 16.25 24.83 -10.31
C GLY A 51 14.86 24.68 -9.69
N ILE A 52 13.98 25.69 -9.82
CA ILE A 52 12.56 25.60 -9.40
C ILE A 52 11.80 24.57 -10.24
N LEU A 53 12.00 24.55 -11.56
CA LEU A 53 11.40 23.54 -12.43
C LEU A 53 11.88 22.12 -12.07
N ALA A 54 13.16 21.96 -11.80
CA ALA A 54 13.72 20.68 -11.35
C ALA A 54 13.10 20.24 -10.01
N PHE A 55 12.89 21.16 -9.06
CA PHE A 55 12.20 20.89 -7.80
C PHE A 55 10.78 20.36 -8.05
N LEU A 56 9.99 21.04 -8.90
CA LEU A 56 8.62 20.62 -9.22
C LEU A 56 8.57 19.25 -9.91
N ALA A 57 9.48 19.00 -10.85
CA ALA A 57 9.57 17.72 -11.54
C ALA A 57 9.90 16.58 -10.55
N LEU A 58 10.85 16.80 -9.64
CA LEU A 58 11.22 15.82 -8.61
C LEU A 58 10.07 15.58 -7.62
N ASP A 59 9.35 16.62 -7.23
CA ASP A 59 8.19 16.49 -6.35
C ASP A 59 7.08 15.66 -7.00
N HIS A 60 6.80 15.90 -8.29
CA HIS A 60 5.84 15.11 -9.04
C HIS A 60 6.23 13.63 -9.15
N VAL A 61 7.52 13.35 -9.39
CA VAL A 61 8.03 11.96 -9.41
C VAL A 61 7.90 11.30 -8.05
N ARG A 62 8.15 12.03 -6.96
CA ARG A 62 7.98 11.52 -5.59
C ARG A 62 6.54 11.17 -5.29
N GLU A 63 5.61 12.06 -5.61
CA GLU A 63 4.18 11.84 -5.43
C GLU A 63 3.70 10.64 -6.25
N ARG A 64 4.16 10.49 -7.49
CA ARG A 64 3.86 9.31 -8.32
C ARG A 64 4.35 8.02 -7.68
N ARG A 65 5.59 7.99 -7.17
CA ARG A 65 6.14 6.80 -6.48
C ARG A 65 5.37 6.50 -5.19
N ARG A 66 4.95 7.53 -4.47
CA ARG A 66 4.13 7.40 -3.25
C ARG A 66 2.79 6.73 -3.56
N ARG A 67 2.07 7.23 -4.58
CA ARG A 67 0.80 6.63 -5.02
C ARG A 67 0.95 5.19 -5.49
N GLN A 68 2.04 4.88 -6.20
CA GLN A 68 2.33 3.49 -6.59
C GLN A 68 2.58 2.59 -5.37
N ALA A 69 3.31 3.08 -4.36
CA ALA A 69 3.52 2.34 -3.13
C ALA A 69 2.22 2.12 -2.34
N GLU A 70 1.38 3.15 -2.24
CA GLU A 70 0.05 3.07 -1.61
C GLU A 70 -0.85 2.06 -2.34
N ALA A 71 -0.87 2.07 -3.68
CA ALA A 71 -1.63 1.11 -4.48
C ALA A 71 -1.17 -0.33 -4.28
N ILE A 72 0.15 -0.57 -4.22
CA ILE A 72 0.69 -1.91 -3.94
C ILE A 72 0.29 -2.37 -2.52
N GLU A 73 0.34 -1.47 -1.54
CA GLU A 73 -0.09 -1.81 -0.18
C GLU A 73 -1.58 -2.14 -0.11
N GLN A 74 -2.43 -1.41 -0.84
CA GLN A 74 -3.86 -1.72 -0.96
C GLN A 74 -4.07 -3.10 -1.59
N MET A 75 -3.41 -3.41 -2.71
CA MET A 75 -3.51 -4.72 -3.36
C MET A 75 -3.10 -5.86 -2.41
N LEU A 76 -2.04 -5.69 -1.62
CA LEU A 76 -1.59 -6.70 -0.66
C LEU A 76 -2.61 -6.90 0.48
N VAL A 77 -3.27 -5.83 0.91
CA VAL A 77 -4.33 -5.91 1.93
C VAL A 77 -5.57 -6.59 1.36
N GLU A 78 -5.98 -6.23 0.15
CA GLU A 78 -7.10 -6.85 -0.56
C GLU A 78 -6.86 -8.35 -0.80
N GLU A 79 -5.66 -8.72 -1.25
CA GLU A 79 -5.30 -10.13 -1.46
C GLU A 79 -5.33 -10.94 -0.15
N ARG A 80 -4.87 -10.35 0.96
CA ARG A 80 -4.98 -10.98 2.28
C ARG A 80 -6.42 -11.12 2.72
N LEU A 81 -7.25 -10.11 2.47
CA LEU A 81 -8.67 -10.13 2.80
C LEU A 81 -9.40 -11.20 2.00
N ALA A 82 -9.15 -11.28 0.69
CA ALA A 82 -9.71 -12.30 -0.20
C ALA A 82 -9.38 -13.71 0.30
N ARG A 83 -8.11 -13.98 0.63
CA ARG A 83 -7.69 -15.28 1.19
C ARG A 83 -8.38 -15.61 2.53
N HIS A 84 -8.63 -14.61 3.38
CA HIS A 84 -9.35 -14.84 4.63
C HIS A 84 -10.84 -15.13 4.38
N VAL A 85 -11.48 -14.39 3.48
CA VAL A 85 -12.88 -14.63 3.09
C VAL A 85 -13.03 -16.04 2.54
N ASP A 86 -12.19 -16.46 1.60
CA ASP A 86 -12.21 -17.81 1.03
C ASP A 86 -12.01 -18.90 2.10
N SER A 87 -11.12 -18.66 3.07
CA SER A 87 -10.92 -19.57 4.19
C SER A 87 -12.13 -19.65 5.12
N CYS A 88 -12.82 -18.53 5.36
CA CYS A 88 -14.01 -18.51 6.20
C CYS A 88 -15.22 -19.15 5.53
N THR A 89 -15.38 -18.99 4.20
CA THR A 89 -16.46 -19.65 3.45
C THR A 89 -16.27 -21.16 3.37
N GLY A 90 -15.02 -21.66 3.28
CA GLY A 90 -14.75 -23.09 3.35
C GLY A 90 -15.16 -23.73 4.68
N TRP A 91 -15.05 -23.00 5.80
CA TRP A 91 -15.50 -23.47 7.10
C TRP A 91 -17.02 -23.50 7.24
N SER A 92 -17.75 -22.59 6.59
CA SER A 92 -19.22 -22.64 6.61
C SER A 92 -19.77 -23.80 5.79
N ASP A 93 -19.12 -24.17 4.68
CA ASP A 93 -19.54 -25.32 3.88
C ASP A 93 -19.26 -26.65 4.61
N LEU A 94 -18.08 -26.79 5.22
CA LEU A 94 -17.74 -27.96 6.04
C LEU A 94 -18.68 -28.13 7.24
N ARG A 95 -19.08 -27.02 7.89
CA ARG A 95 -20.01 -27.07 9.03
C ARG A 95 -21.41 -27.53 8.61
N ARG A 96 -21.84 -27.15 7.42
CA ARG A 96 -23.14 -27.53 6.88
C ARG A 96 -23.19 -29.03 6.56
N GLU A 97 -22.09 -29.59 6.06
CA GLU A 97 -21.96 -31.02 5.79
C GLU A 97 -21.96 -31.84 7.08
N THR A 98 -21.33 -31.35 8.16
CA THR A 98 -21.39 -32.02 9.47
C THR A 98 -22.79 -31.96 10.11
N ASP A 99 -23.50 -30.84 9.96
CA ASP A 99 -24.86 -30.71 10.49
C ASP A 99 -25.85 -31.64 9.75
N GLU A 100 -25.66 -31.87 8.45
CA GLU A 100 -26.46 -32.83 7.66
C GLU A 100 -26.19 -34.29 8.06
N LEU A 101 -24.94 -34.63 8.35
CA LEU A 101 -24.56 -35.96 8.84
C LEU A 101 -25.14 -36.27 10.22
N ASP A 102 -25.10 -35.31 11.15
CA ASP A 102 -25.67 -35.48 12.50
C ASP A 102 -27.20 -35.59 12.46
N ALA A 103 -27.86 -34.88 11.53
CA ALA A 103 -29.30 -34.98 11.32
C ALA A 103 -29.72 -36.36 10.78
N LEU A 104 -28.91 -36.98 9.92
CA LEU A 104 -29.17 -38.33 9.41
C LEU A 104 -28.97 -39.40 10.49
N ALA A 105 -27.93 -39.27 11.33
CA ALA A 105 -27.66 -40.20 12.42
C ALA A 105 -28.80 -40.21 13.46
N THR A 106 -29.37 -39.04 13.77
CA THR A 106 -30.51 -38.94 14.71
C THR A 106 -31.80 -39.55 14.15
N ILE A 107 -32.02 -39.50 12.83
CA ILE A 107 -33.16 -40.17 12.17
C ILE A 107 -32.98 -41.69 12.22
N GLU A 108 -31.77 -42.20 11.97
CA GLU A 108 -31.47 -43.63 12.05
C GLU A 108 -31.69 -44.18 13.46
N GLU A 109 -31.17 -43.51 14.49
CA GLU A 109 -31.39 -43.91 15.90
C GLU A 109 -32.88 -43.91 16.27
N SER A 110 -33.64 -42.91 15.83
CA SER A 110 -35.09 -42.83 16.10
C SER A 110 -35.84 -44.00 15.46
N SER A 111 -35.46 -44.40 14.25
CA SER A 111 -36.08 -45.53 13.54
C SER A 111 -35.79 -46.89 14.19
N LEU A 112 -34.56 -47.07 14.72
CA LEU A 112 -34.17 -48.28 15.43
C LEU A 112 -34.91 -48.42 16.77
N ILE A 113 -35.15 -47.31 17.46
CA ILE A 113 -35.93 -47.29 18.70
C ILE A 113 -37.39 -47.66 18.42
N GLU A 114 -38.03 -47.10 17.39
CA GLU A 114 -39.41 -47.47 17.01
C GLU A 114 -39.53 -48.95 16.64
N ALA A 115 -38.57 -49.47 15.85
CA ALA A 115 -38.54 -50.88 15.48
C ALA A 115 -38.40 -51.80 16.70
N ALA A 116 -37.56 -51.43 17.68
CA ALA A 116 -37.40 -52.19 18.91
C ALA A 116 -38.67 -52.17 19.78
N VAL A 117 -39.35 -51.02 19.88
CA VAL A 117 -40.61 -50.90 20.63
C VAL A 117 -41.73 -51.72 19.98
N SER A 118 -41.81 -51.76 18.65
CA SER A 118 -42.83 -52.55 17.93
C SER A 118 -42.64 -54.06 18.06
N VAL A 119 -41.43 -54.55 18.33
CA VAL A 119 -41.15 -56.00 18.49
C VAL A 119 -41.40 -56.46 19.94
N ALA A 120 -41.36 -55.54 20.90
CA ALA A 120 -41.53 -55.82 22.32
C ALA A 120 -42.99 -55.74 22.84
N GLY A 121 -43.91 -55.19 22.05
CA GLY A 121 -45.35 -55.08 22.37
C GLY A 121 -46.21 -56.10 21.62
#